data_AF-A0A443Q8U8-F1
#
_entry.id   AF-A0A443Q8U8-F1
#
_cell.length_a   1.000
_cell.length_b   1.000
_cell.length_c   1.000
_cell.angle_alpha   90.00
_cell.angle_beta   90.00
_cell.angle_gamma   90.00
#
_symmetry.space_group_name_H-M   'P 1'
#
loop_
_entity.id
_entity.type
_entity.pdbx_description
1 polymer ?
#
loop_
_entity_poly.entity_id
_entity_poly.type
_entity_poly.pdbx_seq_one_letter_code
_entity_poly.pdbx_strand_id
1 'polypeptide(L)'
;MQMKIYKYVCQLQISILHRFRFFLNSSSILISLNMSDKDSIKSEIIPSFDGKNLLVTGVTGACGQVFLEKLLRVFTNIGTIFVLIRPKFNLTPQQRFERLLKSNLFKFHEYEESQLKKVKILEGDVTENELGLSPSDAQLLRESVNFVFHIAASISFAASFS
;
A
#
# COMPACT_ATOMS: atom_id res chain seq x y z
N MET A 1 19.37 7.76 10.12
CA MET A 1 17.95 8.02 10.42
C MET A 1 17.20 6.71 10.31
N GLN A 2 16.63 6.19 11.41
CA GLN A 2 16.05 4.85 11.46
C GLN A 2 14.66 4.79 10.78
N MET A 3 14.52 3.89 9.80
CA MET A 3 13.26 3.58 9.12
C MET A 3 12.34 2.79 10.07
N LYS A 4 11.23 3.37 10.50
CA LYS A 4 10.24 2.70 11.37
C LYS A 4 9.20 1.99 10.51
N ILE A 5 9.30 0.66 10.39
CA ILE A 5 8.38 -0.15 9.60
C ILE A 5 7.29 -0.70 10.52
N TYR A 6 6.04 -0.37 10.19
CA TYR A 6 4.87 -0.87 10.89
C TYR A 6 4.36 -2.07 10.09
N LYS A 7 4.39 -3.25 10.73
CA LYS A 7 4.07 -4.52 10.07
C LYS A 7 2.61 -4.87 10.32
N TYR A 8 1.71 -4.56 9.38
CA TYR A 8 0.40 -5.21 9.31
C TYR A 8 0.54 -6.43 8.42
N VAL A 9 0.70 -7.59 9.04
CA VAL A 9 0.41 -8.86 8.37
C VAL A 9 -1.04 -9.17 8.68
N CYS A 10 -1.95 -8.89 7.75
CA CYS A 10 -3.17 -9.69 7.68
C CYS A 10 -2.69 -11.09 7.30
N GLN A 11 -2.73 -12.05 8.24
CA GLN A 11 -2.11 -13.37 8.08
C GLN A 11 -2.51 -14.01 6.75
N LEU A 12 -1.52 -14.30 5.88
CA LEU A 12 -1.23 -15.66 5.41
C LEU A 12 0.09 -15.70 4.61
N GLN A 13 0.85 -16.76 4.87
CA GLN A 13 2.12 -17.23 4.27
C GLN A 13 3.45 -16.58 4.73
N ILE A 14 4.18 -17.40 5.49
CA ILE A 14 5.50 -17.21 6.11
C ILE A 14 6.65 -17.03 5.09
N SER A 15 6.43 -17.30 3.80
CA SER A 15 7.46 -17.31 2.75
C SER A 15 7.85 -15.92 2.20
N ILE A 16 7.05 -14.87 2.42
CA ILE A 16 7.35 -13.49 1.94
C ILE A 16 8.19 -12.71 2.97
N LEU A 17 8.24 -13.18 4.22
CA LEU A 17 8.89 -12.48 5.32
C LEU A 17 10.41 -12.34 5.15
N HIS A 18 11.07 -13.31 4.51
CA HIS A 18 12.52 -13.27 4.28
C HIS A 18 12.93 -12.30 3.16
N ARG A 19 12.07 -12.09 2.16
CA ARG A 19 12.37 -11.19 1.03
C ARG A 19 12.28 -9.72 1.40
N PHE A 20 11.36 -9.36 2.29
CA PHE A 20 11.34 -8.03 2.89
C PHE A 20 12.46 -7.81 3.91
N ARG A 21 12.99 -8.87 4.54
CA ARG A 21 14.01 -8.75 5.60
C ARG A 21 15.38 -8.28 5.11
N PHE A 22 15.70 -8.44 3.83
CA PHE A 22 16.94 -7.90 3.25
C PHE A 22 16.91 -6.37 3.08
N PHE A 23 15.74 -5.73 3.21
CA PHE A 23 15.55 -4.30 2.99
C PHE A 23 15.34 -3.49 4.30
N LEU A 24 15.20 -4.14 5.46
CA LEU A 24 14.52 -3.53 6.62
C LEU A 24 15.30 -3.70 7.95
N ASN A 25 15.61 -2.58 8.61
CA ASN A 25 16.17 -2.54 9.99
C ASN A 25 15.05 -2.36 11.04
N SER A 26 15.19 -3.06 12.17
CA SER A 26 14.16 -3.31 13.19
C SER A 26 13.79 -2.11 14.08
N SER A 27 12.49 -1.82 14.21
CA SER A 27 11.78 -1.30 15.41
C SER A 27 10.28 -1.21 15.11
N SER A 28 9.46 -2.03 15.77
CA SER A 28 8.03 -2.22 15.45
C SER A 28 7.10 -1.59 16.50
N ILE A 29 6.01 -0.97 16.05
CA ILE A 29 4.80 -0.63 16.84
C ILE A 29 3.58 -1.20 16.08
N LEU A 30 2.61 -1.76 16.80
CA LEU A 30 1.34 -2.33 16.30
C LEU A 30 0.21 -1.30 16.48
N ILE A 31 -0.61 -1.01 15.47
CA ILE A 31 -1.83 -0.15 15.57
C ILE A 31 -3.03 -0.80 14.85
N SER A 32 -3.92 -1.52 15.53
CA SER A 32 -5.14 -2.01 14.87
C SER A 32 -6.02 -0.84 14.36
N LEU A 33 -6.24 -0.76 13.05
CA LEU A 33 -7.26 0.12 12.46
C LEU A 33 -8.56 -0.66 12.34
N ASN A 34 -9.48 -0.45 13.30
CA ASN A 34 -10.86 -0.91 13.13
C ASN A 34 -11.58 0.03 12.16
N MET A 35 -12.10 -0.54 11.07
CA MET A 35 -12.69 0.17 9.94
C MET A 35 -14.20 0.42 10.07
N SER A 36 -14.76 0.34 11.28
CA SER A 36 -16.22 0.34 11.53
C SER A 36 -16.82 1.64 12.06
N ASP A 37 -16.06 2.53 12.71
CA ASP A 37 -16.71 3.65 13.43
C ASP A 37 -16.61 4.97 12.65
N LYS A 38 -17.79 5.44 12.19
CA LYS A 38 -18.05 6.86 12.03
C LYS A 38 -18.01 7.48 13.44
N ASP A 39 -17.39 8.64 13.54
CA ASP A 39 -17.24 9.47 14.73
C ASP A 39 -16.02 9.16 15.61
N SER A 40 -15.16 10.18 15.73
CA SER A 40 -14.07 10.32 16.71
C SER A 40 -12.74 9.62 16.41
N ILE A 41 -12.10 9.92 15.27
CA ILE A 41 -10.63 9.82 15.20
C ILE A 41 -10.00 11.03 15.92
N LYS A 42 -10.23 11.12 17.23
CA LYS A 42 -9.34 11.84 18.16
C LYS A 42 -8.63 10.76 18.97
N SER A 43 -7.64 10.14 18.37
CA SER A 43 -6.68 9.37 19.15
C SER A 43 -5.30 9.79 18.72
N GLU A 44 -4.45 10.04 19.71
CA GLU A 44 -3.01 10.32 19.61
C GLU A 44 -2.21 9.18 18.89
N ILE A 45 -2.93 8.26 18.27
CA ILE A 45 -2.52 7.02 17.63
C ILE A 45 -2.53 7.15 16.11
N ILE A 46 -3.05 8.23 15.50
CA ILE A 46 -2.63 8.56 14.14
C ILE A 46 -1.15 8.92 14.26
N PRO A 47 -0.18 8.07 13.84
CA PRO A 47 1.16 8.60 13.63
C PRO A 47 0.94 9.64 12.54
N SER A 48 1.12 10.93 12.85
CA SER A 48 0.78 11.99 11.89
C SER A 48 1.43 11.66 10.55
N PHE A 49 0.61 11.23 9.59
CA PHE A 49 1.03 10.85 8.25
C PHE A 49 1.28 12.11 7.41
N ASP A 50 1.13 13.29 8.00
CA ASP A 50 1.39 14.58 7.41
C ASP A 50 2.83 14.64 6.90
N GLY A 51 2.95 14.89 5.59
CA GLY A 51 4.21 14.90 4.88
C GLY A 51 4.92 13.55 4.79
N LYS A 52 4.29 12.44 5.21
CA LYS A 52 4.88 11.10 5.16
C LYS A 52 4.56 10.39 3.87
N ASN A 53 5.56 9.71 3.32
CA ASN A 53 5.41 8.90 2.12
C ASN A 53 5.15 7.44 2.50
N LEU A 54 4.22 6.81 1.79
CA LEU A 54 3.80 5.43 2.04
C LEU A 54 4.13 4.54 0.84
N LEU A 55 4.51 3.29 1.08
CA LEU A 55 4.45 2.23 0.08
C LEU A 55 3.26 1.32 0.38
N VAL A 56 2.39 1.10 -0.59
CA VAL A 56 1.23 0.20 -0.46
C VAL A 56 1.32 -0.90 -1.52
N THR A 57 1.29 -2.16 -1.09
CA THR A 57 1.17 -3.32 -1.99
C THR A 57 -0.27 -3.85 -1.98
N GLY A 58 -0.68 -4.50 -3.07
CA GLY A 58 -2.00 -5.12 -3.14
C GLY A 58 -3.16 -4.15 -3.39
N VAL A 59 -2.89 -2.90 -3.80
CA VAL A 59 -3.93 -1.87 -4.04
C VAL A 59 -4.98 -2.27 -5.07
N THR A 60 -4.67 -3.22 -5.96
CA THR A 60 -5.62 -3.71 -6.97
C THR A 60 -6.62 -4.72 -6.43
N GLY A 61 -6.38 -5.32 -5.26
CA GLY A 61 -7.32 -6.22 -4.58
C GLY A 61 -8.37 -5.45 -3.78
N ALA A 62 -9.51 -6.10 -3.47
CA ALA A 62 -10.65 -5.44 -2.82
C ALA A 62 -10.27 -4.65 -1.55
N CYS A 63 -9.51 -5.27 -0.63
CA CYS A 63 -9.06 -4.60 0.60
C CYS A 63 -8.09 -3.44 0.32
N GLY A 64 -7.17 -3.63 -0.63
CA GLY A 64 -6.20 -2.59 -1.01
C GLY A 64 -6.85 -1.38 -1.67
N GLN A 65 -7.92 -1.57 -2.45
CA GLN A 65 -8.69 -0.48 -3.03
C GLN A 65 -9.36 0.36 -1.95
N VAL A 66 -10.04 -0.28 -0.98
CA VAL A 66 -10.67 0.40 0.16
C VAL A 66 -9.63 1.13 1.01
N PHE A 67 -8.46 0.54 1.20
CA PHE A 67 -7.38 1.18 1.93
C PHE A 67 -6.86 2.43 1.23
N LEU A 68 -6.58 2.35 -0.08
CA LEU A 68 -6.13 3.50 -0.87
C LEU A 68 -7.18 4.61 -0.91
N GLU A 69 -8.46 4.26 -1.09
CA GLU A 69 -9.60 5.18 -1.02
C GLU A 69 -9.58 5.96 0.31
N LYS A 70 -9.49 5.23 1.44
CA LYS A 70 -9.44 5.84 2.78
C LYS A 70 -8.21 6.72 2.96
N LEU A 71 -7.05 6.33 2.44
CA LEU A 71 -5.84 7.15 2.49
C LEU A 71 -6.06 8.49 1.78
N LEU A 72 -6.61 8.46 0.56
CA LEU A 72 -6.83 9.66 -0.24
C LEU A 72 -7.92 10.57 0.35
N ARG A 73 -9.00 9.99 0.90
CA ARG A 73 -10.14 10.72 1.44
C ARG A 73 -9.91 11.30 2.83
N VAL A 74 -9.22 10.58 3.72
CA VAL A 74 -9.07 10.97 5.14
C VAL A 74 -7.77 11.73 5.39
N PHE A 75 -6.68 11.39 4.69
CA PHE A 75 -5.35 11.94 4.98
C PHE A 75 -4.95 13.00 3.93
N THR A 76 -5.52 14.19 4.06
CA THR A 76 -5.32 15.30 3.11
C THR A 76 -3.90 15.86 3.08
N ASN A 77 -3.10 15.65 4.13
CA ASN A 77 -1.72 16.15 4.23
C ASN A 77 -0.67 15.07 3.99
N ILE A 78 -1.07 13.87 3.56
CA ILE A 78 -0.12 12.81 3.26
C ILE A 78 0.79 13.19 2.09
N GLY A 79 2.03 12.72 2.14
CA GLY A 79 3.01 12.87 1.06
C GLY A 79 2.69 11.96 -0.13
N THR A 80 3.73 11.37 -0.72
CA THR A 80 3.59 10.44 -1.85
C THR A 80 3.10 9.08 -1.38
N ILE A 81 2.08 8.55 -2.06
CA ILE A 81 1.60 7.17 -1.90
C ILE A 81 2.16 6.36 -3.07
N PHE A 82 3.27 5.67 -2.84
CA PHE A 82 3.80 4.69 -3.77
C PHE A 82 2.92 3.45 -3.78
N VAL A 83 2.45 3.03 -4.95
CA VAL A 83 1.64 1.82 -5.10
C VAL A 83 2.36 0.80 -5.96
N LEU A 84 2.66 -0.37 -5.39
CA LEU A 84 3.28 -1.46 -6.13
C LEU A 84 2.20 -2.25 -6.87
N ILE A 85 2.23 -2.22 -8.19
CA ILE A 85 1.26 -2.90 -9.05
C ILE A 85 2.00 -3.90 -9.94
N ARG A 86 1.64 -5.17 -9.75
CA ARG A 86 2.12 -6.27 -10.58
C ARG A 86 1.69 -6.08 -12.05
N PRO A 87 2.55 -6.26 -13.04
CA PRO A 87 2.10 -6.33 -14.42
C PRO A 87 1.17 -7.55 -14.63
N LYS A 88 0.24 -7.45 -15.57
CA LYS A 88 -0.60 -8.59 -16.01
C LYS A 88 -0.57 -8.64 -17.53
N PHE A 89 -0.66 -9.84 -18.11
CA PHE A 89 -0.70 -9.99 -19.57
C PHE A 89 -1.73 -9.02 -20.18
N ASN A 90 -1.28 -8.20 -21.13
CA ASN A 90 -2.04 -7.15 -21.82
C ASN A 90 -2.52 -5.95 -20.99
N LEU A 91 -2.06 -5.77 -19.75
CA LEU A 91 -2.41 -4.59 -18.94
C LEU A 91 -1.18 -4.02 -18.22
N THR A 92 -0.85 -2.77 -18.54
CA THR A 92 0.20 -2.02 -17.82
C THR A 92 -0.23 -1.69 -16.39
N PRO A 93 0.70 -1.48 -15.45
CA PRO A 93 0.39 -1.01 -14.11
C PRO A 93 -0.50 0.25 -14.10
N GLN A 94 -0.24 1.18 -15.02
CA GLN A 94 -1.04 2.39 -15.22
C GLN A 94 -2.49 2.06 -15.59
N GLN A 95 -2.72 1.20 -16.60
CA GLN A 95 -4.06 0.78 -17.00
C GLN A 95 -4.81 0.06 -15.87
N ARG A 96 -4.09 -0.74 -15.08
CA ARG A 96 -4.66 -1.41 -13.90
C ARG A 96 -5.09 -0.40 -12.83
N PHE A 97 -4.32 0.66 -12.63
CA PHE A 97 -4.65 1.74 -11.70
C PHE A 97 -5.83 2.58 -12.19
N GLU A 98 -5.88 2.94 -13.46
CA GLU A 98 -7.02 3.67 -14.05
C GLU A 98 -8.33 2.87 -13.94
N ARG A 99 -8.25 1.55 -14.10
CA ARG A 99 -9.41 0.67 -13.89
C ARG A 99 -9.86 0.65 -12.43
N LEU A 100 -8.93 0.73 -11.48
CA LEU A 100 -9.24 0.85 -10.05
C LEU A 100 -10.00 2.15 -9.77
N LEU A 101 -9.56 3.28 -10.33
CA LEU A 101 -10.24 4.58 -10.16
C LEU A 101 -11.65 4.60 -10.78
N LYS A 102 -11.92 3.75 -11.76
CA LYS A 102 -13.27 3.58 -12.36
C LYS A 102 -14.20 2.65 -11.56
N SER A 103 -13.72 2.03 -10.48
CA SER A 103 -14.55 1.16 -9.64
C SER A 103 -15.61 1.98 -8.88
N ASN A 104 -16.71 1.34 -8.49
CA ASN A 104 -17.78 2.04 -7.75
C ASN A 104 -17.28 2.68 -6.45
N LEU A 105 -16.25 2.10 -5.82
CA LEU A 105 -15.64 2.62 -4.60
C LEU A 105 -15.16 4.07 -4.77
N PHE A 106 -14.53 4.39 -5.89
CA PHE A 106 -13.98 5.73 -6.18
C PHE A 106 -15.00 6.67 -6.85
N LYS A 107 -16.21 6.20 -7.16
CA LYS A 107 -17.29 7.03 -7.75
C LYS A 107 -18.10 7.81 -6.71
N PHE A 108 -18.09 7.37 -5.45
CA PHE A 108 -18.91 7.98 -4.39
C PHE A 108 -18.26 9.22 -3.76
N HIS A 109 -17.04 9.58 -4.20
CA HIS A 109 -16.33 10.74 -3.74
C HIS A 109 -15.66 11.43 -4.92
N GLU A 110 -15.77 12.76 -4.98
CA GLU A 110 -15.03 13.56 -5.94
C GLU A 110 -13.62 13.76 -5.40
N TYR A 111 -12.62 13.26 -6.15
CA TYR A 111 -11.21 13.46 -5.80
C TYR A 111 -10.64 14.61 -6.60
N GLU A 112 -9.99 15.54 -5.92
CA GLU A 112 -9.23 16.60 -6.54
C GLU A 112 -8.05 15.99 -7.32
N GLU A 113 -7.69 16.61 -8.45
CA GLU A 113 -6.52 16.19 -9.23
C GLU A 113 -5.25 16.19 -8.36
N SER A 114 -5.16 17.10 -7.40
CA SER A 114 -4.08 17.20 -6.42
C SER A 114 -4.00 16.00 -5.47
N GLN A 115 -5.13 15.35 -5.13
CA GLN A 115 -5.15 14.12 -4.32
C GLN A 115 -4.63 12.94 -5.14
N LEU A 116 -5.09 12.81 -6.38
CA LEU A 116 -4.67 11.70 -7.26
C LEU A 116 -3.19 11.81 -7.65
N LYS A 117 -2.66 13.02 -7.82
CA LYS A 117 -1.23 13.30 -8.08
C LYS A 117 -0.29 12.82 -6.96
N LYS A 118 -0.80 12.54 -5.76
CA LYS A 118 0.00 11.96 -4.67
C LYS A 118 0.35 10.50 -4.93
N VAL A 119 -0.41 9.81 -5.80
CA VAL A 119 -0.18 8.39 -6.06
C VAL A 119 0.88 8.22 -7.14
N LYS A 120 1.97 7.54 -6.80
CA LYS A 120 3.01 7.14 -7.74
C LYS A 120 2.99 5.63 -7.94
N ILE A 121 2.73 5.20 -9.16
CA ILE A 121 2.68 3.78 -9.51
C ILE A 121 4.08 3.26 -9.75
N LEU A 122 4.40 2.13 -9.12
CA LEU A 122 5.62 1.38 -9.34
C LEU A 122 5.25 0.01 -9.91
N GLU A 123 5.91 -0.35 -11.01
CA GLU A 123 5.83 -1.70 -11.54
C GLU A 123 6.66 -2.63 -10.67
N GLY A 124 6.08 -3.74 -10.23
CA GLY A 124 6.81 -4.76 -9.51
C GLY A 124 5.93 -5.83 -8.89
N ASP A 125 6.57 -6.87 -8.39
CA ASP A 125 5.94 -8.06 -7.85
C ASP A 125 6.58 -8.44 -6.51
N VAL A 126 5.75 -8.57 -5.48
CA VAL A 126 6.20 -8.95 -4.13
C VAL A 126 6.81 -10.35 -4.07
N THR A 127 6.58 -11.18 -5.08
CA THR A 127 7.19 -12.52 -5.18
C THR A 127 8.57 -12.51 -5.83
N GLU A 128 9.01 -11.38 -6.40
CA GLU A 128 10.30 -11.25 -7.08
C GLU A 128 11.40 -10.76 -6.12
N ASN A 129 12.66 -10.90 -6.52
CA ASN A 129 13.78 -10.31 -5.78
C ASN A 129 13.72 -8.78 -5.91
N GLU A 130 14.04 -8.08 -4.83
CA GLU A 130 13.92 -6.61 -4.76
C GLU A 130 12.55 -6.08 -5.23
N LEU A 131 11.49 -6.87 -5.03
CA LEU A 131 10.11 -6.56 -5.46
C LEU A 131 9.96 -6.40 -6.98
N GLY A 132 10.92 -6.87 -7.78
CA GLY A 132 10.92 -6.69 -9.24
C GLY A 132 11.07 -5.21 -9.67
N LEU A 133 11.55 -4.35 -8.78
CA LEU A 133 11.73 -2.93 -9.05
C LEU A 133 12.96 -2.66 -9.90
N SER A 134 12.93 -1.56 -10.64
CA SER A 134 14.14 -0.99 -11.22
C SER A 134 15.11 -0.55 -10.10
N PRO A 135 16.44 -0.52 -10.35
CA PRO A 135 17.39 -0.02 -9.35
C PRO A 135 17.07 1.41 -8.87
N SER A 136 16.60 2.28 -9.78
CA SER A 136 16.19 3.64 -9.47
C SER A 136 14.96 3.72 -8.59
N ASP A 137 13.93 2.89 -8.84
CA ASP A 137 12.74 2.87 -7.99
C ASP A 137 13.04 2.26 -6.62
N ALA A 138 13.87 1.22 -6.58
CA ALA A 138 14.33 0.63 -5.33
C ALA A 138 15.08 1.66 -4.48
N GLN A 139 15.99 2.45 -5.08
CA GLN A 139 16.69 3.54 -4.39
C GLN A 139 15.70 4.62 -3.91
N LEU A 140 14.80 5.07 -4.78
CA LEU A 140 13.78 6.07 -4.44
C LEU A 140 12.97 5.64 -3.20
N LEU A 141 12.54 4.38 -3.16
CA LEU A 141 11.79 3.85 -2.02
C LEU A 141 12.63 3.82 -0.74
N ARG A 142 13.92 3.43 -0.82
CA ARG A 142 14.84 3.43 0.33
C ARG A 142 14.99 4.82 0.94
N GLU A 143 15.04 5.85 0.11
CA GLU A 143 15.30 7.23 0.53
C GLU A 143 14.03 7.96 0.99
N SER A 144 12.88 7.64 0.37
CA SER A 144 11.68 8.47 0.50
C SER A 144 10.61 7.86 1.39
N VAL A 145 10.48 6.53 1.48
CA VAL A 145 9.34 5.88 2.15
C VAL A 145 9.50 5.94 3.67
N ASN A 146 8.41 6.33 4.34
CA ASN A 146 8.34 6.32 5.79
C ASN A 146 7.59 5.10 6.33
N PHE A 147 6.56 4.61 5.63
CA PHE A 147 5.75 3.47 6.06
C PHE A 147 5.44 2.52 4.90
N VAL A 148 5.34 1.22 5.21
CA VAL A 148 4.97 0.19 4.23
C VAL A 148 3.69 -0.51 4.70
N PHE A 149 2.67 -0.53 3.85
CA PHE A 149 1.43 -1.27 4.04
C PHE A 149 1.38 -2.44 3.05
N HIS A 150 1.48 -3.65 3.57
CA HIS A 150 1.45 -4.86 2.76
C HIS A 150 0.05 -5.49 2.78
N ILE A 151 -0.75 -5.22 1.73
CA ILE A 151 -2.14 -5.70 1.60
C ILE A 151 -2.24 -6.75 0.48
N ALA A 152 -1.11 -7.12 -0.12
CA ALA A 152 -1.02 -8.16 -1.12
C ALA A 152 -1.18 -9.56 -0.50
N ALA A 153 -2.42 -9.97 -0.26
CA ALA A 153 -2.77 -11.36 0.02
C ALA A 153 -3.59 -11.92 -1.15
N SER A 154 -3.12 -13.02 -1.73
CA SER A 154 -3.89 -13.80 -2.70
C SER A 154 -4.94 -14.60 -1.93
N ILE A 155 -6.17 -14.10 -1.84
CA ILE A 155 -7.29 -14.94 -1.37
C ILE A 155 -7.75 -15.75 -2.58
N SER A 156 -7.13 -16.92 -2.80
CA SER A 156 -7.67 -17.91 -3.72
C SER A 156 -8.86 -18.58 -3.06
N PHE A 157 -10.07 -18.30 -3.53
CA PHE A 157 -11.28 -19.05 -3.14
C PHE A 157 -11.28 -20.50 -3.68
N ALA A 158 -10.27 -20.88 -4.46
CA ALA A 158 -10.07 -22.22 -5.03
C ALA A 158 -8.91 -22.98 -4.38
N ALA A 159 -8.41 -22.55 -3.22
CA ALA A 159 -7.43 -23.32 -2.47
C ALA A 159 -8.12 -24.56 -1.87
N SER A 160 -8.12 -25.66 -2.62
CA SER A 160 -8.32 -26.98 -2.05
C SER A 160 -7.18 -27.22 -1.06
N PHE A 161 -7.48 -27.33 0.22
CA PHE A 161 -6.55 -27.91 1.18
C PHE A 161 -6.49 -29.41 0.89
N SER A 162 -5.57 -29.80 0.01
CA SER A 162 -5.13 -31.19 -0.17
C SER A 162 -4.03 -31.51 0.83
#